data_AF-A0AAJ0CX57-F1
#
_entry.id   AF-A0AAJ0CX57-F1
#
_cell.length_a   1.000
_cell.length_b   1.000
_cell.length_c   1.000
_cell.angle_alpha   90.00
_cell.angle_beta   90.00
_cell.angle_gamma   90.00
#
_symmetry.space_group_name_H-M   'P 1'
#
loop_
_entity.id
_entity.type
_entity.pdbx_description
1 polymer ?
#
loop_
_entity_poly.entity_id
_entity_poly.type
_entity_poly.pdbx_seq_one_letter_code
_entity_poly.pdbx_strand_id
1 'polypeptide(L)'
;MELPSIARLALFGAIALLNIISLALLAYVINSWRGGYYSGYIYYYYGTLSSVNFMLFNTIWTLLVLVYLGVVPHVAAALYHGIIALALLAITTLFWFAGSIALAVFVGARDCVGSGICSVYKAAQAATAFGFFIWIMFTVLLVFELLGFLKHGLKGRANADTTGTKMTPQTAPQTYSNA
;
A
#
# COMPACT_ATOMS: atom_id res chain seq x y z
N MET A 1 -5.35 -14.48 12.76
CA MET A 1 -5.80 -14.94 11.44
C MET A 1 -4.73 -14.43 10.52
N GLU A 2 -3.75 -15.28 10.28
CA GLU A 2 -2.72 -14.97 9.30
C GLU A 2 -3.26 -15.38 7.94
N LEU A 3 -3.03 -14.55 6.93
CA LEU A 3 -3.46 -14.84 5.58
C LEU A 3 -2.69 -16.08 5.09
N PRO A 4 -3.36 -17.11 4.53
CA PRO A 4 -2.65 -18.29 4.04
C PRO A 4 -1.61 -17.86 3.00
N SER A 5 -0.40 -18.44 3.05
CA SER A 5 0.75 -17.99 2.25
C SER A 5 0.43 -17.91 0.75
N ILE A 6 -0.36 -18.86 0.25
CA ILE A 6 -0.83 -18.90 -1.15
C ILE A 6 -1.67 -17.67 -1.48
N ALA A 7 -2.59 -17.26 -0.61
CA ALA A 7 -3.41 -16.07 -0.84
C ALA A 7 -2.57 -14.78 -0.82
N ARG A 8 -1.57 -14.71 0.07
CA ARG A 8 -0.65 -13.56 0.14
C ARG A 8 0.19 -13.43 -1.14
N LEU A 9 0.71 -14.54 -1.65
CA LEU A 9 1.41 -14.61 -2.94
C LEU A 9 0.49 -14.21 -4.10
N ALA A 10 -0.73 -14.73 -4.15
CA ALA A 10 -1.71 -14.38 -5.17
C ALA A 10 -2.05 -12.88 -5.16
N LEU A 11 -2.22 -12.29 -3.96
CA LEU A 11 -2.43 -10.85 -3.78
C LEU A 11 -1.24 -10.04 -4.29
N PHE A 12 0.00 -10.40 -3.95
CA PHE A 12 1.18 -9.71 -4.46
C PHE A 12 1.29 -9.81 -5.98
N GLY A 13 1.01 -10.97 -6.57
CA GLY A 13 0.98 -11.14 -8.02
C GLY A 13 -0.10 -10.27 -8.69
N ALA A 14 -1.31 -10.24 -8.13
CA ALA A 14 -2.40 -9.41 -8.63
C ALA A 14 -2.10 -7.91 -8.53
N ILE A 15 -1.55 -7.46 -7.39
CA ILE A 15 -1.09 -6.08 -7.20
C ILE A 15 -0.01 -5.73 -8.23
N ALA A 16 0.99 -6.60 -8.41
CA ALA A 16 2.07 -6.37 -9.37
C ALA A 16 1.54 -6.21 -10.80
N LEU A 17 0.62 -7.09 -11.23
CA LEU A 17 -0.01 -7.02 -12.54
C LEU A 17 -0.80 -5.73 -12.74
N LEU A 18 -1.69 -5.38 -11.81
CA LEU A 18 -2.47 -4.15 -11.87
C LEU A 18 -1.58 -2.90 -11.84
N ASN A 19 -0.48 -2.95 -11.09
CA ASN A 19 0.49 -1.87 -11.00
C ASN A 19 1.22 -1.65 -12.33
N ILE A 20 1.63 -2.72 -13.02
CA ILE A 20 2.26 -2.63 -14.35
C ILE A 20 1.28 -2.08 -15.38
N ILE A 21 0.01 -2.53 -15.36
CA ILE A 21 -1.04 -2.00 -16.23
C ILE A 21 -1.25 -0.50 -15.97
N SER A 22 -1.32 -0.09 -14.70
CA SER A 22 -1.46 1.32 -14.30
C SER A 22 -0.27 2.15 -14.76
N LEU A 23 0.96 1.64 -14.62
CA LEU A 23 2.18 2.30 -15.10
C LEU A 23 2.14 2.54 -16.61
N ALA A 24 1.72 1.55 -17.40
CA ALA A 24 1.60 1.67 -18.85
C ALA A 24 0.55 2.72 -19.25
N LEU A 25 -0.62 2.71 -18.60
CA LEU A 25 -1.69 3.70 -18.84
C LEU A 25 -1.24 5.12 -18.48
N LEU A 26 -0.59 5.29 -17.32
CA LEU A 26 -0.10 6.59 -16.86
C LEU A 26 1.02 7.12 -17.77
N ALA A 27 1.92 6.25 -18.24
CA ALA A 27 2.95 6.61 -19.21
C ALA A 27 2.34 7.07 -20.54
N TYR A 28 1.31 6.38 -21.03
CA TYR A 28 0.56 6.78 -22.22
C TYR A 28 -0.12 8.14 -22.04
N VAL A 29 -0.76 8.38 -20.89
CA VAL A 29 -1.39 9.67 -20.56
C VAL A 29 -0.36 10.80 -20.54
N ILE A 30 0.77 10.59 -19.87
CA ILE A 30 1.86 11.57 -19.81
C ILE A 30 2.40 11.87 -21.21
N ASN A 31 2.70 10.84 -22.01
CA ASN A 31 3.20 11.03 -23.37
C ASN A 31 2.22 11.81 -24.25
N SER A 32 0.92 11.51 -24.12
CA SER A 32 -0.12 12.13 -24.93
C SER A 32 -0.45 13.57 -24.50
N TRP A 33 -0.27 13.92 -23.23
CA TRP A 33 -0.46 15.28 -22.72
C TRP A 33 0.79 16.16 -22.82
N ARG A 34 1.98 15.55 -23.00
CA ARG A 34 3.22 16.29 -23.32
C ARG A 34 3.20 16.89 -24.73
N GLY A 35 2.37 16.37 -25.64
CA GLY A 35 2.10 17.00 -26.92
C GLY A 35 1.15 18.18 -26.73
N GLY A 36 1.60 19.41 -26.97
CA GLY A 36 0.73 20.58 -26.93
C GLY A 36 -0.44 20.41 -27.89
N TYR A 37 -1.67 20.59 -27.41
CA TYR A 37 -2.85 20.63 -28.26
C TYR A 37 -2.99 22.01 -28.91
N TYR A 38 -3.11 22.05 -30.24
CA TYR A 38 -3.56 23.24 -30.96
C TYR A 38 -5.08 23.38 -30.78
N SER A 39 -5.50 24.41 -30.06
CA SER A 39 -6.87 24.95 -30.13
C SER A 39 -6.74 26.40 -30.56
N GLY A 40 -7.50 26.79 -31.60
CA GLY A 40 -7.38 28.06 -32.33
C GLY A 40 -6.83 29.23 -31.49
N TYR A 41 -5.68 29.76 -31.94
CA TYR A 41 -5.02 30.99 -31.47
C TYR A 41 -4.49 31.03 -30.02
N ILE A 42 -4.47 29.93 -29.25
CA ILE A 42 -3.89 29.93 -27.89
C ILE A 42 -3.06 28.65 -27.63
N TYR A 43 -1.77 28.81 -27.34
CA TYR A 43 -0.92 27.73 -26.83
C TYR A 43 -1.24 27.45 -25.35
N TYR A 44 -1.98 26.39 -25.06
CA TYR A 44 -2.09 25.88 -23.68
C TYR A 44 -0.99 24.86 -23.42
N TYR A 45 0.05 25.28 -22.69
CA TYR A 45 0.98 24.34 -22.04
C TYR A 45 0.24 23.69 -20.85
N TYR A 46 -0.48 22.60 -21.08
CA TYR A 46 -0.86 21.71 -19.99
C TYR A 46 0.39 20.94 -19.59
N GLY A 47 1.17 21.47 -18.64
CA GLY A 47 2.16 20.66 -17.96
C GLY A 47 1.51 19.36 -17.46
N THR A 48 2.26 18.26 -17.42
CA THR A 48 1.76 16.99 -16.88
C THR A 48 1.12 17.23 -15.52
N LEU A 49 -0.16 16.87 -15.40
CA LEU A 49 -0.92 17.16 -14.20
C LEU A 49 -0.28 16.51 -12.97
N SER A 50 -0.18 17.27 -11.88
CA SER A 50 0.42 16.80 -10.61
C SER A 50 -0.20 15.49 -10.11
N SER A 51 -1.51 15.28 -10.29
CA SER A 51 -2.19 14.03 -9.93
C SER A 51 -1.71 12.82 -10.73
N VAL A 52 -1.44 12.99 -12.03
CA VAL A 52 -0.91 11.90 -12.88
C VAL A 52 0.53 11.58 -12.53
N ASN A 53 1.35 12.60 -12.28
CA ASN A 53 2.73 12.40 -11.83
C ASN A 53 2.80 11.73 -10.46
N PHE A 54 1.89 12.06 -9.54
CA PHE A 54 1.80 11.39 -8.25
C PHE A 54 1.39 9.92 -8.39
N MET A 55 0.41 9.61 -9.25
CA MET A 55 0.05 8.23 -9.57
C MET A 55 1.22 7.46 -10.20
N LEU A 56 2.00 8.09 -11.08
CA LEU A 56 3.21 7.49 -11.66
C LEU A 56 4.26 7.19 -10.57
N PHE A 57 4.54 8.15 -9.69
CA PHE A 57 5.40 7.94 -8.53
C PHE A 57 4.91 6.74 -7.70
N ASN A 58 3.60 6.66 -7.46
CA ASN A 58 3.00 5.59 -6.68
C ASN A 58 3.22 4.21 -7.31
N THR A 59 3.23 4.11 -8.64
CA THR A 59 3.55 2.84 -9.32
C THR A 59 4.98 2.38 -9.07
N ILE A 60 5.94 3.31 -9.10
CA ILE A 60 7.36 3.02 -8.84
C ILE A 60 7.56 2.68 -7.35
N TRP A 61 6.96 3.47 -6.47
CA TRP A 61 6.94 3.21 -5.02
C TRP A 61 6.41 1.81 -4.70
N THR A 62 5.31 1.42 -5.35
CA THR A 62 4.69 0.10 -5.17
C THR A 62 5.61 -1.04 -5.59
N LEU A 63 6.40 -0.89 -6.66
CA LEU A 63 7.40 -1.89 -7.03
C LEU A 63 8.45 -2.09 -5.93
N LEU A 64 8.93 -0.99 -5.33
CA LEU A 64 9.89 -1.06 -4.21
C LEU A 64 9.29 -1.74 -2.99
N VAL A 65 8.03 -1.42 -2.66
CA VAL A 65 7.31 -2.04 -1.54
C VAL A 65 7.09 -3.53 -1.78
N LEU A 66 6.73 -3.94 -3.00
CA LEU A 66 6.59 -5.36 -3.35
C LEU A 66 7.92 -6.11 -3.25
N VAL A 67 9.03 -5.50 -3.66
CA VAL A 67 10.37 -6.08 -3.48
C VAL A 67 10.68 -6.26 -2.00
N TYR A 68 10.43 -5.24 -1.17
CA TYR A 68 10.65 -5.33 0.28
C TYR A 68 9.77 -6.39 0.95
N LEU A 69 8.48 -6.47 0.60
CA LEU A 69 7.55 -7.40 1.24
C LEU A 69 7.65 -8.84 0.69
N GLY A 70 8.01 -8.99 -0.57
CA GLY A 70 8.02 -10.28 -1.28
C GLY A 70 9.39 -10.92 -1.39
N VAL A 71 10.47 -10.15 -1.56
CA VAL A 71 11.82 -10.70 -1.84
C VAL A 71 12.68 -10.71 -0.59
N VAL A 72 12.76 -9.59 0.15
CA VAL A 72 13.61 -9.44 1.34
C VAL A 72 13.42 -10.55 2.38
N PRO A 73 12.20 -10.97 2.78
CA PRO A 73 12.06 -12.04 3.77
C PRO A 73 12.64 -13.39 3.31
N HIS A 74 12.78 -13.62 2.00
CA HIS A 74 13.35 -14.86 1.45
C HIS A 74 14.87 -14.80 1.25
N VAL A 75 15.42 -13.62 0.91
CA VAL A 75 16.85 -13.48 0.59
C VAL A 75 17.68 -12.88 1.72
N ALA A 76 17.07 -12.06 2.58
CA ALA A 76 17.76 -11.29 3.61
C ALA A 76 16.87 -11.10 4.85
N ALA A 77 16.50 -12.21 5.50
CA ALA A 77 15.63 -12.22 6.68
C ALA A 77 16.12 -11.31 7.82
N ALA A 78 17.45 -11.10 7.94
CA ALA A 78 18.04 -10.20 8.92
C ALA A 78 17.68 -8.71 8.72
N LEU A 79 17.35 -8.31 7.49
CA LEU A 79 16.94 -6.93 7.16
C LEU A 79 15.43 -6.72 7.25
N TYR A 80 14.65 -7.78 7.46
CA TYR A 80 13.19 -7.70 7.49
C TYR A 80 12.69 -7.28 8.88
N HIS A 81 12.05 -6.12 8.94
CA HIS A 81 11.36 -5.65 10.15
C HIS A 81 9.85 -5.56 9.91
N GLY A 82 9.07 -6.27 10.75
CA GLY A 82 7.60 -6.29 10.66
C GLY A 82 6.94 -4.92 10.85
N ILE A 83 7.50 -4.07 11.71
CA ILE A 83 7.00 -2.69 11.89
C ILE A 83 7.20 -1.85 10.63
N ILE A 84 8.35 -2.01 9.96
CA ILE A 84 8.62 -1.33 8.69
C ILE A 84 7.67 -1.85 7.60
N ALA A 85 7.44 -3.16 7.54
CA ALA A 85 6.47 -3.75 6.61
C ALA A 85 5.05 -3.18 6.81
N LEU A 86 4.61 -3.07 8.07
CA LEU A 86 3.32 -2.46 8.41
C LEU A 86 3.25 -0.99 7.99
N ALA A 87 4.30 -0.21 8.26
CA ALA A 87 4.37 1.20 7.87
C ALA A 87 4.33 1.37 6.35
N LEU A 88 5.08 0.54 5.60
CA LEU A 88 5.07 0.56 4.14
C LEU A 88 3.68 0.23 3.58
N LEU A 89 2.97 -0.77 4.15
CA LEU A 89 1.59 -1.07 3.76
C LEU A 89 0.66 0.12 4.02
N ALA A 90 0.78 0.78 5.18
CA ALA A 90 -0.06 1.92 5.52
C ALA A 90 0.17 3.11 4.58
N ILE A 91 1.43 3.48 4.36
CA ILE A 91 1.80 4.59 3.45
C ILE A 91 1.34 4.30 2.02
N THR A 92 1.55 3.08 1.54
CA THR A 92 1.16 2.68 0.18
C THR A 92 -0.36 2.71 0.01
N THR A 93 -1.10 2.25 1.03
CA THR A 93 -2.56 2.35 1.06
C THR A 93 -3.01 3.81 0.94
N LEU A 94 -2.42 4.71 1.71
CA LEU A 94 -2.76 6.14 1.66
C LEU A 94 -2.42 6.77 0.31
N PHE A 95 -1.27 6.43 -0.28
CA PHE A 95 -0.88 6.96 -1.59
C PHE A 95 -1.84 6.52 -2.69
N TRP A 96 -2.23 5.24 -2.74
CA TRP A 96 -3.19 4.77 -3.74
C TRP A 96 -4.58 5.38 -3.55
N PHE A 97 -5.03 5.56 -2.31
CA PHE A 97 -6.30 6.22 -2.03
C PHE A 97 -6.29 7.68 -2.50
N ALA A 98 -5.32 8.46 -2.02
CA ALA A 98 -5.22 9.88 -2.31
C ALA A 98 -4.99 10.13 -3.81
N GLY A 99 -4.12 9.35 -4.45
CA GLY A 99 -3.82 9.47 -5.87
C GLY A 99 -5.00 9.13 -6.76
N SER A 100 -5.75 8.09 -6.39
CA SER A 100 -6.96 7.69 -7.13
C SER A 100 -8.06 8.75 -7.02
N ILE A 101 -8.30 9.31 -5.84
CA ILE A 101 -9.27 10.41 -5.68
C ILE A 101 -8.81 11.66 -6.44
N ALA A 102 -7.55 12.05 -6.33
CA ALA A 102 -7.02 13.22 -7.02
C ALA A 102 -7.13 13.11 -8.54
N LEU A 103 -6.93 11.90 -9.09
CA LEU A 103 -7.13 11.65 -10.52
C LEU A 103 -8.61 11.57 -10.89
N ALA A 104 -9.46 10.96 -10.06
CA ALA A 104 -10.91 10.89 -10.27
C ALA A 104 -11.56 12.27 -10.37
N VAL A 105 -11.23 13.17 -9.43
CA VAL A 105 -11.76 14.54 -9.39
C VAL A 105 -11.33 15.32 -10.62
N PHE A 106 -10.10 15.13 -11.09
CA PHE A 106 -9.61 15.81 -12.27
C PHE A 106 -10.29 15.33 -13.56
N VAL A 107 -10.36 14.01 -13.75
CA VAL A 107 -10.88 13.44 -15.00
C VAL A 107 -12.40 13.65 -15.09
N GLY A 108 -13.10 13.53 -13.95
CA GLY A 108 -14.54 13.68 -13.87
C GLY A 108 -15.33 12.69 -14.75
N ALA A 109 -16.66 12.84 -14.74
CA ALA A 109 -17.59 12.00 -15.50
C ALA A 109 -17.94 12.62 -16.87
N ARG A 110 -16.94 13.13 -17.61
CA ARG A 110 -17.21 13.73 -18.93
C ARG A 110 -17.20 12.63 -19.99
N ASP A 111 -18.36 12.41 -20.63
CA ASP A 111 -18.47 11.57 -21.81
C ASP A 111 -17.88 12.30 -23.01
N CYS A 112 -16.74 11.80 -23.50
CA CYS A 112 -16.06 12.36 -24.65
C CYS A 112 -16.46 11.57 -25.90
N VAL A 113 -17.10 12.23 -26.87
CA VAL A 113 -17.60 11.60 -28.11
C VAL A 113 -16.67 12.00 -29.27
N GLY A 114 -15.94 11.04 -29.83
CA GLY A 114 -15.47 11.10 -31.23
C GLY A 114 -14.09 11.69 -31.57
N SER A 115 -13.25 12.16 -30.63
CA SER A 115 -11.90 12.69 -30.96
C SER A 115 -10.76 11.87 -30.33
N GLY A 116 -9.55 11.89 -30.92
CA GLY A 116 -8.36 11.18 -30.39
C GLY A 116 -7.99 11.53 -28.95
N ILE A 117 -8.40 12.71 -28.49
CA ILE A 117 -8.31 13.20 -27.11
C ILE A 117 -9.08 12.30 -26.13
N CYS A 118 -10.20 11.70 -26.57
CA CYS A 118 -11.04 10.83 -25.77
C CYS A 118 -10.32 9.56 -25.28
N SER A 119 -9.43 8.99 -26.11
CA SER A 119 -8.65 7.81 -25.73
C SER A 119 -7.81 8.05 -24.47
N VAL A 120 -7.22 9.24 -24.35
CA VAL A 120 -6.35 9.61 -23.23
C VAL A 120 -7.15 9.81 -21.95
N TYR A 121 -8.30 10.46 -22.02
CA TYR A 121 -9.20 10.60 -20.87
C TYR A 121 -9.72 9.24 -20.39
N LYS A 122 -10.10 8.35 -21.31
CA LYS A 122 -10.52 6.98 -20.97
C LYS A 122 -9.38 6.18 -20.32
N ALA A 123 -8.15 6.35 -20.77
CA ALA A 123 -6.98 5.74 -20.14
C ALA A 123 -6.77 6.26 -18.71
N ALA A 124 -6.95 7.57 -18.47
CA ALA A 124 -6.89 8.14 -17.13
C ALA A 124 -8.03 7.67 -16.20
N GLN A 125 -9.26 7.48 -16.73
CA GLN A 125 -10.36 6.86 -15.99
C GLN A 125 -10.05 5.40 -15.64
N ALA A 126 -9.51 4.63 -16.58
CA ALA A 126 -9.11 3.25 -16.33
C ALA A 126 -8.00 3.17 -15.27
N ALA A 127 -6.97 4.03 -15.37
CA ALA A 127 -5.90 4.11 -14.37
C ALA A 127 -6.45 4.47 -12.97
N THR A 128 -7.46 5.34 -12.90
CA THR A 128 -8.16 5.67 -11.65
C THR A 128 -8.85 4.43 -11.05
N ALA A 129 -9.57 3.66 -11.87
CA ALA A 129 -10.25 2.45 -11.43
C ALA A 129 -9.26 1.38 -10.93
N PHE A 130 -8.18 1.13 -11.69
CA PHE A 130 -7.12 0.22 -11.25
C PHE A 130 -6.46 0.69 -9.95
N GLY A 131 -6.27 2.00 -9.78
CA GLY A 131 -5.76 2.57 -8.54
C GLY A 131 -6.64 2.25 -7.32
N PHE A 132 -7.97 2.31 -7.46
CA PHE A 132 -8.87 1.88 -6.37
C PHE A 132 -8.82 0.38 -6.10
N PHE A 133 -8.69 -0.47 -7.12
CA PHE A 133 -8.51 -1.91 -6.90
C PHE A 133 -7.22 -2.21 -6.14
N ILE A 134 -6.12 -1.55 -6.51
CA ILE A 134 -4.83 -1.68 -5.81
C ILE A 134 -4.96 -1.16 -4.37
N TRP A 135 -5.65 -0.04 -4.15
CA TRP A 135 -5.95 0.48 -2.82
C TRP A 135 -6.69 -0.54 -1.94
N ILE A 136 -7.73 -1.19 -2.47
CA ILE A 136 -8.47 -2.23 -1.74
C ILE A 136 -7.55 -3.39 -1.36
N MET A 137 -6.75 -3.89 -2.30
CA MET A 137 -5.82 -4.99 -2.03
C MET A 137 -4.79 -4.64 -0.95
N PHE A 138 -4.21 -3.44 -0.98
CA PHE A 138 -3.31 -2.97 0.07
C PHE A 138 -4.01 -2.76 1.41
N THR A 139 -5.25 -2.27 1.40
CA THR A 139 -6.06 -2.11 2.63
C THR A 139 -6.32 -3.47 3.27
N VAL A 140 -6.67 -4.48 2.47
CA VAL A 140 -6.85 -5.86 2.94
C VAL A 140 -5.56 -6.36 3.59
N LEU A 141 -4.42 -6.24 2.91
CA LEU A 141 -3.12 -6.64 3.46
C LEU A 141 -2.79 -5.91 4.76
N LEU A 142 -3.00 -4.59 4.80
CA LEU A 142 -2.75 -3.75 5.97
C LEU A 142 -3.60 -4.19 7.17
N VAL A 143 -4.89 -4.43 6.96
CA VAL A 143 -5.81 -4.86 8.03
C VAL A 143 -5.39 -6.22 8.59
N PHE A 144 -5.07 -7.19 7.73
CA PHE A 144 -4.64 -8.51 8.20
C PHE A 144 -3.31 -8.44 8.97
N GLU A 145 -2.33 -7.68 8.48
CA GLU A 145 -1.04 -7.50 9.16
C GLU A 145 -1.22 -6.78 10.51
N LEU A 146 -2.03 -5.72 10.54
CA LEU A 146 -2.33 -4.96 11.76
C LEU A 146 -3.03 -5.83 12.81
N LEU A 147 -4.03 -6.61 12.42
CA LEU A 147 -4.71 -7.55 13.31
C LEU A 147 -3.77 -8.65 13.83
N GLY A 148 -2.83 -9.12 13.00
CA GLY A 148 -1.78 -10.06 13.41
C GLY A 148 -0.87 -9.46 14.49
N PHE A 149 -0.42 -8.22 14.27
CA PHE A 149 0.44 -7.50 15.21
C PHE A 149 -0.25 -7.24 16.57
N LEU A 150 -1.50 -6.78 16.55
CA LEU A 150 -2.29 -6.55 17.76
C LEU A 150 -2.50 -7.83 18.58
N LYS A 151 -2.79 -8.96 17.91
CA LYS A 151 -2.98 -10.26 18.60
C LYS A 151 -1.69 -10.76 19.25
N HIS A 152 -0.55 -10.63 18.59
CA HIS A 152 0.74 -11.01 19.18
C HIS A 152 1.07 -10.14 20.41
N GLY A 153 0.83 -8.83 20.35
CA GLY A 153 1.03 -7.93 21.49
C GLY A 153 0.14 -8.25 22.69
N LEU A 154 -1.14 -8.57 22.45
CA LEU A 154 -2.08 -8.97 23.52
C LEU A 154 -1.72 -10.33 24.15
N LYS A 155 -1.33 -11.32 23.33
CA LYS A 155 -0.94 -12.65 23.82
C LYS A 155 0.37 -12.60 24.62
N GLY A 156 1.31 -11.73 24.24
CA GLY A 156 2.53 -11.48 25.01
C GLY A 156 2.25 -10.89 26.40
N ARG A 157 1.28 -9.97 26.50
CA ARG A 157 0.85 -9.40 27.79
C ARG A 157 0.14 -10.41 28.69
N ALA A 158 -0.77 -11.23 28.16
CA ALA A 158 -1.45 -12.26 28.93
C ALA A 158 -0.48 -13.31 29.54
N ASN A 159 0.57 -13.68 28.80
CA ASN A 159 1.61 -14.59 29.29
C ASN A 159 2.52 -13.93 30.35
N ALA A 160 2.76 -12.62 30.26
CA ALA A 160 3.52 -11.87 31.26
C ALA A 160 2.79 -11.83 32.61
N ASP A 161 1.48 -11.58 32.62
CA ASP A 161 0.66 -11.61 33.85
C ASP A 161 0.66 -13.00 34.51
N THR A 162 0.57 -14.07 33.71
CA THR A 162 0.57 -15.46 34.22
C THR A 162 1.92 -15.86 34.80
N THR A 163 3.02 -15.30 34.31
CA THR A 163 4.37 -15.55 34.83
C THR A 163 4.64 -14.74 36.09
N GLY A 164 4.09 -13.52 36.21
CA GLY A 164 4.15 -12.69 37.41
C GLY A 164 3.45 -13.32 38.63
N THR A 165 2.38 -14.09 38.43
CA THR A 165 1.70 -14.80 39.54
C THR A 165 2.45 -16.05 40.03
N LYS A 166 3.52 -16.49 39.34
CA LYS A 166 4.31 -17.68 39.73
C LYS A 166 5.63 -17.35 40.45
N MET A 167 5.91 -16.09 40.78
CA MET A 167 6.96 -15.76 41.73
C MET A 167 6.46 -16.05 43.16
N THR A 168 6.88 -17.24 43.62
CA THR A 168 6.84 -17.84 44.96
C THR A 168 6.53 -16.92 46.17
N PRO A 169 5.72 -17.41 47.15
CA PRO A 169 5.68 -16.85 48.50
C PRO A 169 7.08 -16.93 49.09
N GLN A 170 7.71 -15.79 49.29
CA GLN A 170 9.00 -15.68 49.97
C GLN A 170 8.78 -16.09 51.43
N THR A 171 9.34 -17.25 51.76
CA THR A 171 9.29 -17.90 53.06
C THR A 171 9.70 -16.93 54.17
N ALA A 172 8.81 -16.78 55.16
CA ALA A 172 9.07 -15.99 56.37
C ALA A 172 10.33 -16.52 57.11
N PRO A 173 11.17 -15.63 57.68
CA PRO A 173 12.33 -16.05 58.46
C PRO A 173 11.88 -16.75 59.75
N GLN A 174 12.16 -18.05 59.87
CA GLN A 174 12.03 -18.80 61.12
C GLN A 174 13.19 -18.40 62.05
N THR A 175 12.87 -17.63 63.08
CA THR A 175 13.73 -17.41 64.25
C THR A 175 13.87 -18.72 65.02
N TYR A 176 15.05 -19.34 64.97
CA TYR A 176 15.44 -20.39 65.91
C TYR A 176 16.09 -19.75 67.14
N SER A 177 15.37 -19.81 68.27
CA SER A 177 15.90 -19.57 69.61
C SER A 177 16.53 -20.86 70.10
N ASN A 178 17.82 -20.83 70.42
CA ASN A 178 18.50 -21.86 71.21
C ASN A 178 19.39 -21.16 72.24
N ALA A 179 19.28 -21.63 73.48
CA ALA A 179 19.91 -21.21 74.74
C ALA A 179 19.21 -20.08 75.52
#